data_AF-X1VWV7-F1
#
_entry.id   AF-X1VWV7-F1
#
_cell.length_a   1.000
_cell.length_b   1.000
_cell.length_c   1.000
_cell.angle_alpha   90.00
_cell.angle_beta   90.00
_cell.angle_gamma   90.00
#
_symmetry.space_group_name_H-M   'P 1'
#
loop_
_entity.id
_entity.type
_entity.pdbx_description
1 polymer ?
#
loop_
_entity_poly.entity_id
_entity_poly.type
_entity_poly.pdbx_seq_one_letter_code
_entity_poly.pdbx_strand_id
1 'polypeptide(L)' 'TKVVKDKYDKLIGEGLTPIKRWGYLQDIAQAVSVFCSGKLNFSTGEVINVDGGFHLRRL' A
#
# COMPACT_ATOMS: atom_id res chain seq x y z
N THR A 1 10.60 -11.07 -16.14
CA THR A 1 10.14 -10.17 -15.05
C THR A 1 11.11 -10.00 -13.87
N LYS A 2 12.32 -10.60 -13.86
CA LYS A 2 13.32 -10.34 -12.79
C LYS A 2 14.03 -8.98 -12.88
N VAL A 3 14.21 -8.44 -14.09
CA VAL A 3 15.03 -7.24 -14.36
C VAL A 3 14.55 -5.99 -13.58
N VAL A 4 13.25 -5.87 -13.33
CA VAL A 4 12.71 -4.69 -12.62
C VAL A 4 12.69 -4.86 -11.10
N LYS A 5 12.76 -6.09 -10.59
CA LYS A 5 12.66 -6.34 -9.15
C LYS A 5 13.82 -5.67 -8.40
N ASP A 6 15.05 -5.90 -8.85
CA ASP A 6 16.25 -5.33 -8.22
C ASP A 6 16.24 -3.79 -8.25
N LYS A 7 15.72 -3.19 -9.32
CA LYS A 7 15.52 -1.74 -9.42
C LYS A 7 14.56 -1.24 -8.34
N TYR A 8 13.41 -1.88 -8.18
CA TYR A 8 12.41 -1.46 -7.20
C TYR A 8 12.82 -1.80 -5.76
N ASP A 9 13.53 -2.91 -5.54
CA ASP A 9 14.13 -3.24 -4.24
C ASP A 9 15.01 -2.08 -3.75
N LYS A 10 15.88 -1.58 -4.64
CA LYS A 10 16.73 -0.41 -4.36
C LYS A 10 15.90 0.85 -4.09
N LEU A 11 14.95 1.18 -4.97
CA LEU A 11 14.12 2.38 -4.82
C LEU A 11 13.29 2.36 -3.52
N ILE A 12 12.72 1.21 -3.16
CA ILE A 12 11.95 1.03 -1.92
C ILE A 12 12.87 1.21 -0.70
N GLY A 13 14.07 0.64 -0.71
CA GLY A 13 15.08 0.83 0.35
C GLY A 13 15.53 2.29 0.51
N GLU A 14 15.67 2.99 -0.62
CA GLU A 14 15.99 4.43 -0.69
C GLU A 14 14.82 5.34 -0.26
N GLY A 15 13.63 4.77 -0.06
CA GLY A 15 12.48 5.48 0.49
C GLY A 15 11.47 5.96 -0.54
N LEU A 16 11.38 5.32 -1.70
CA LEU A 16 10.31 5.51 -2.70
C LEU A 16 8.92 5.51 -2.03
N THR A 17 8.72 4.63 -1.05
CA THR A 17 7.57 4.62 -0.16
C THR A 17 8.02 4.88 1.27
N PRO A 18 7.20 5.56 2.11
CA PRO A 18 7.46 5.68 3.54
C PRO A 18 7.67 4.33 4.23
N ILE A 19 6.83 3.34 3.89
CA ILE A 19 7.00 1.97 4.35
C ILE A 19 7.93 1.24 3.37
N LYS A 20 9.18 1.00 3.79
CA LYS A 20 10.26 0.46 2.95
C LYS A 20 10.20 -1.06 2.76
N ARG A 21 9.05 -1.58 2.34
CA ARG A 21 8.90 -2.98 1.93
C ARG A 21 7.94 -3.09 0.75
N TRP A 22 7.97 -4.25 0.11
CA TRP A 22 6.93 -4.62 -0.84
C TRP A 22 5.57 -4.76 -0.15
N GLY A 23 4.53 -4.35 -0.86
CA GLY A 23 3.17 -4.76 -0.57
C GLY A 23 2.97 -6.22 -0.98
N TYR A 24 2.24 -6.96 -0.17
CA TYR A 24 1.87 -8.34 -0.41
C TYR A 24 0.35 -8.48 -0.53
N LEU A 25 -0.11 -9.60 -1.08
CA LEU A 25 -1.55 -9.89 -1.23
C LEU A 25 -2.29 -9.81 0.10
N GLN A 26 -1.63 -10.18 1.19
CA GLN A 26 -2.18 -10.13 2.54
C GLN A 26 -2.52 -8.69 2.98
N ASP A 27 -1.75 -7.67 2.57
CA ASP A 27 -2.03 -6.28 2.92
C ASP A 27 -3.37 -5.82 2.33
N ILE A 28 -3.62 -6.18 1.07
CA ILE A 28 -4.88 -5.87 0.37
C ILE A 28 -6.03 -6.66 0.99
N ALA A 29 -5.83 -7.96 1.25
CA ALA A 29 -6.86 -8.82 1.84
C ALA A 29 -7.30 -8.33 3.22
N GLN A 30 -6.37 -7.87 4.07
CA GLN A 30 -6.70 -7.29 5.37
C GLN A 30 -7.50 -6.00 5.24
N ALA A 31 -7.13 -5.10 4.31
CA ALA A 31 -7.88 -3.87 4.07
C ALA A 31 -9.33 -4.18 3.62
N VAL A 32 -9.51 -5.09 2.66
CA VAL A 32 -10.84 -5.52 2.20
C VAL A 32 -11.63 -6.18 3.33
N SER A 33 -10.99 -7.00 4.16
CA SER A 33 -11.64 -7.60 5.31
C SER A 33 -12.20 -6.54 6.27
N VAL A 34 -11.52 -5.40 6.46
CA VAL A 34 -12.03 -4.30 7.29
C VAL A 34 -13.25 -3.66 6.64
N PHE A 35 -13.24 -3.41 5.33
CA PHE A 35 -14.41 -2.90 4.62
C PHE A 35 -15.64 -3.80 4.77
N CYS A 36 -15.46 -5.11 4.63
CA CYS A 36 -16.54 -6.08 4.78
C CYS A 36 -16.97 -6.31 6.23
N SER A 37 -16.19 -5.88 7.22
CA SER A 37 -16.46 -6.14 8.64
C SER A 37 -17.56 -5.26 9.26
N GLY A 38 -18.04 -4.24 8.56
CA GLY A 38 -19.00 -3.27 9.08
C GLY A 38 -18.41 -2.20 10.03
N LYS A 39 -17.09 -2.25 10.27
CA LYS A 39 -16.40 -1.26 11.13
C LYS A 39 -16.34 0.15 10.52
N LEU A 40 -16.59 0.27 9.22
CA LEU A 40 -16.53 1.53 8.45
C LEU A 40 -17.90 1.95 7.91
N ASN A 41 -18.99 1.56 8.56
CA ASN A 41 -20.36 1.80 8.07
C ASN A 41 -20.72 3.29 7.86
N PHE A 42 -20.04 4.23 8.51
CA PHE A 42 -20.26 5.67 8.37
C PHE A 42 -19.23 6.37 7.46
N SER A 43 -18.38 5.62 6.77
CA SER A 43 -17.30 6.14 5.91
C SER A 43 -17.51 5.76 4.44
N THR A 44 -18.76 5.78 3.99
CA THR A 44 -19.09 5.48 2.59
C THR A 44 -18.49 6.52 1.65
N GLY A 45 -18.01 6.08 0.48
CA GLY A 45 -17.41 6.95 -0.54
C GLY A 45 -15.93 7.30 -0.34
N GLU A 46 -15.32 6.87 0.76
CA GLU A 46 -13.90 7.12 1.04
C GLU A 46 -12.96 6.20 0.25
N VAL A 47 -11.76 6.72 -0.06
CA VAL A 47 -10.69 6.00 -0.75
C VAL A 47 -9.57 5.69 0.23
N ILE A 48 -9.28 4.41 0.46
CA ILE A 48 -8.12 3.97 1.25
C ILE A 48 -7.02 3.47 0.31
N ASN A 49 -5.88 4.16 0.32
CA ASN A 49 -4.71 3.76 -0.45
C ASN A 49 -3.90 2.70 0.32
N VAL A 50 -3.83 1.48 -0.22
CA VAL A 50 -3.07 0.35 0.35
C VAL A 50 -1.75 0.18 -0.41
N ASP A 51 -0.89 1.20 -0.34
CA ASP A 51 0.30 1.32 -1.20
C ASP A 51 1.60 1.62 -0.42
N GLY A 52 1.58 1.49 0.91
CA GLY A 52 2.73 1.82 1.75
C GLY A 52 3.05 3.32 1.81
N GLY A 53 2.13 4.18 1.38
CA GLY A 53 2.28 5.63 1.32
C GLY A 53 2.88 6.15 0.00
N PHE A 54 2.81 5.36 -1.08
CA PHE A 54 3.33 5.74 -2.39
C PHE A 54 2.63 6.97 -2.99
N HIS A 55 1.32 7.10 -2.79
CA HIS A 55 0.52 8.24 -3.26
C HIS A 55 0.81 9.56 -2.53
N LEU A 56 1.54 9.53 -1.40
CA LEU A 56 1.83 10.73 -0.64
C LEU A 56 2.77 11.62 -1.44
N ARG A 57 2.33 12.85 -1.72
CA ARG A 57 3.22 13.89 -2.27
C ARG A 57 4.15 14.35 -1.14
N ARG A 58 5.42 14.00 -1.26
CA ARG A 58 6.49 14.48 -0.38
C ARG A 58 7.07 15.77 -0.93
N LEU A 59 7.39 16.71 -0.02
CA LEU A 59 8.20 17.91 -0.28
C LEU A 59 9.67 17.60 -0.01
#